data_AF-A0A2G5TCX9-F1
#
_entry.id   AF-A0A2G5TCX9-F1
#
_cell.length_a   1.000
_cell.length_b   1.000
_cell.length_c   1.000
_cell.angle_alpha   90.00
_cell.angle_beta   90.00
_cell.angle_gamma   90.00
#
_symmetry.space_group_name_H-M   'P 1'
#
loop_
_entity.id
_entity.type
_entity.pdbx_description
1 polymer ?
#
loop_
_entity_poly.entity_id
_entity_poly.type
_entity_poly.pdbx_seq_one_letter_code
_entity_poly.pdbx_strand_id
1 'polypeptide(L)'
;MLQLLDFVSKHNIQFSAMGPQDNAASTTTPKIGKLTITEILSNWSEEKSIIRVELDSLTIWLTGKESLTKIDKGWDGELVEELSEIRQENRFEILNNFLKSISHDGCIQADTVEVVGATFAPPDAFKPNCENLKLADVQQECLLEWITSSLQVRREFKNFEIDCWSVEVPIRPFIQGLKVSEHLKIQCETGMTDVELEGIEAMDLTISSDEITPKAAKIRLEKFLKFGKRHEKLEIRTVHPQFFDAKRDLFSENWIVKKIPQDYEEGGEFIGKIFSGFENIHGIQDTCEFSCDYYGDAMRIFCAVYEKSKTPMTLYPF
;
A
#
# COMPACT_ATOMS: atom_id res chain seq x y z
N MET A 1 -21.06 0.67 -25.44
CA MET A 1 -20.70 1.99 -24.89
C MET A 1 -21.94 2.75 -24.44
N LEU A 2 -22.91 3.04 -25.32
CA LEU A 2 -24.23 3.60 -24.95
C LEU A 2 -24.99 2.76 -23.91
N GLN A 3 -24.98 1.43 -24.03
CA GLN A 3 -25.61 0.55 -23.05
C GLN A 3 -24.95 0.59 -21.67
N LEU A 4 -23.66 0.91 -21.55
CA LEU A 4 -22.95 0.94 -20.27
C LEU A 4 -23.20 2.27 -19.55
N LEU A 5 -23.24 3.37 -20.30
CA LEU A 5 -23.65 4.69 -19.80
C LEU A 5 -25.15 4.74 -19.41
N ASP A 6 -26.04 4.15 -20.22
CA ASP A 6 -27.45 3.99 -19.88
C ASP A 6 -27.66 3.05 -18.67
N PHE A 7 -26.79 2.06 -18.48
CA PHE A 7 -26.87 1.09 -17.38
C PHE A 7 -26.33 1.65 -16.06
N VAL A 8 -25.22 2.40 -16.12
CA VAL A 8 -24.67 3.22 -15.01
C VAL A 8 -25.72 4.26 -14.54
N SER A 9 -26.40 4.89 -15.50
CA SER A 9 -27.51 5.83 -15.26
C SER A 9 -28.74 5.15 -14.63
N LYS A 10 -29.13 3.96 -15.10
CA LYS A 10 -30.32 3.22 -14.61
C LYS A 10 -30.18 2.63 -13.20
N HIS A 11 -28.96 2.35 -12.75
CA HIS A 11 -28.72 1.65 -11.47
C HIS A 11 -28.27 2.59 -10.35
N ASN A 12 -28.42 3.92 -10.51
CA ASN A 12 -28.02 4.91 -9.50
C ASN A 12 -26.61 4.64 -8.98
N ILE A 13 -25.64 4.40 -9.89
CA ILE A 13 -24.25 4.68 -9.50
C ILE A 13 -24.19 6.19 -9.29
N GLN A 14 -24.47 6.61 -8.07
CA GLN A 14 -24.20 7.95 -7.60
C GLN A 14 -22.69 8.05 -7.53
N PHE A 15 -22.09 8.51 -8.61
CA PHE A 15 -20.87 9.26 -8.45
C PHE A 15 -21.16 10.39 -7.47
N SER A 16 -20.49 10.37 -6.32
CA SER A 16 -20.90 11.15 -5.16
C SER A 16 -20.92 12.66 -5.46
N ALA A 17 -22.08 13.19 -5.82
CA ALA A 17 -22.38 14.61 -5.75
C ALA A 17 -23.41 14.77 -4.62
N MET A 18 -22.97 15.33 -3.49
CA MET A 18 -23.87 15.61 -2.38
C MET A 18 -24.91 16.68 -2.76
N GLY A 19 -26.18 16.37 -2.47
CA GLY A 19 -27.21 17.34 -2.08
C GLY A 19 -28.23 17.73 -3.16
N PRO A 20 -29.56 17.57 -2.91
CA PRO A 20 -30.59 17.99 -3.84
C PRO A 20 -30.88 19.48 -3.64
N GLN A 21 -30.30 20.35 -4.45
CA GLN A 21 -30.91 21.64 -4.77
C GLN A 21 -30.29 22.27 -6.03
N ASP A 22 -31.20 22.64 -6.93
CA ASP A 22 -31.08 23.63 -7.99
C ASP A 22 -30.25 23.32 -9.25
N ASN A 23 -30.98 22.90 -10.27
CA ASN A 23 -30.92 23.32 -11.68
C ASN A 23 -29.75 24.28 -12.06
N ALA A 24 -28.59 23.70 -12.32
CA ALA A 24 -27.63 24.18 -13.30
C ALA A 24 -26.81 22.96 -13.76
N ALA A 25 -26.50 22.88 -15.05
CA ALA A 25 -25.63 21.86 -15.62
C ALA A 25 -24.23 21.93 -14.98
N SER A 26 -24.07 21.27 -13.84
CA SER A 26 -22.79 21.03 -13.21
C SER A 26 -22.21 19.77 -13.84
N THR A 27 -21.25 19.94 -14.72
CA THR A 27 -20.29 18.91 -15.17
C THR A 27 -19.43 18.49 -13.98
N THR A 28 -20.05 17.86 -12.97
CA THR A 28 -19.34 17.23 -11.86
C THR A 28 -18.88 15.88 -12.36
N THR A 29 -17.58 15.77 -12.53
CA THR A 29 -16.93 14.54 -12.96
C THR A 29 -17.25 13.43 -11.99
N PRO A 30 -17.58 12.23 -12.51
CA PRO A 30 -17.79 11.09 -11.67
C PRO A 30 -16.52 10.74 -10.89
N LYS A 31 -16.56 10.83 -9.55
CA LYS A 31 -15.44 10.45 -8.68
C LYS A 31 -15.65 9.02 -8.19
N ILE A 32 -14.71 8.13 -8.50
CA ILE A 32 -14.73 6.72 -8.10
C ILE A 32 -14.29 6.65 -6.63
N GLY A 33 -14.99 5.90 -5.79
CA GLY A 33 -14.52 5.67 -4.41
C GLY A 33 -13.25 4.82 -4.42
N LYS A 34 -13.36 3.59 -4.91
CA LYS A 34 -12.23 2.66 -5.01
C LYS A 34 -12.17 1.97 -6.38
N LEU A 35 -11.00 2.02 -7.00
CA LEU A 35 -10.64 1.24 -8.18
C LEU A 35 -9.63 0.16 -7.78
N THR A 36 -9.96 -1.11 -8.02
CA THR A 36 -9.03 -2.23 -7.85
C THR A 36 -8.86 -2.97 -9.17
N ILE A 37 -7.61 -3.23 -9.56
CA ILE A 37 -7.25 -4.09 -10.68
C ILE A 37 -6.50 -5.30 -10.11
N THR A 38 -7.04 -6.49 -10.32
CA THR A 38 -6.41 -7.74 -9.87
C THR A 38 -6.22 -8.67 -11.05
N GLU A 39 -5.03 -9.25 -11.18
CA GLU A 39 -4.81 -10.36 -12.10
C GLU A 39 -4.77 -11.69 -11.36
N ILE A 40 -5.45 -12.69 -11.93
CA ILE A 40 -5.48 -14.06 -11.46
C ILE A 40 -5.00 -14.94 -12.61
N LEU A 41 -3.80 -15.52 -12.47
CA LEU A 41 -3.23 -16.44 -13.44
C LEU A 41 -3.95 -17.80 -13.41
N SER A 42 -4.08 -18.43 -14.57
CA SER A 42 -4.59 -19.80 -14.66
C SER A 42 -3.50 -20.80 -14.32
N ASN A 43 -3.76 -21.68 -13.35
CA ASN A 43 -2.87 -22.80 -13.01
C ASN A 43 -2.66 -23.80 -14.16
N TRP A 44 -3.49 -23.73 -15.21
CA TRP A 44 -3.50 -24.70 -16.31
C TRP A 44 -2.88 -24.17 -17.61
N SER A 45 -2.65 -22.86 -17.72
CA SER A 45 -2.14 -22.24 -18.94
C SER A 45 -1.59 -20.86 -18.65
N GLU A 46 -0.30 -20.66 -18.94
CA GLU A 46 0.42 -19.40 -18.70
C GLU A 46 -0.18 -18.22 -19.49
N GLU A 47 -0.76 -18.48 -20.66
CA GLU A 47 -1.36 -17.46 -21.53
C GLU A 47 -2.77 -17.02 -21.09
N LYS A 48 -3.39 -17.78 -20.17
CA LYS A 48 -4.75 -17.56 -19.69
C LYS A 48 -4.70 -16.87 -18.33
N SER A 49 -5.33 -15.70 -18.24
CA SER A 49 -5.56 -15.04 -16.96
C SER A 49 -6.93 -14.38 -16.92
N ILE A 50 -7.35 -14.04 -15.70
CA ILE A 50 -8.53 -13.23 -15.43
C ILE A 50 -8.04 -11.90 -14.88
N ILE A 51 -8.37 -10.81 -15.56
CA ILE A 51 -8.22 -9.48 -14.98
C ILE A 51 -9.58 -9.09 -14.38
N ARG A 52 -9.62 -8.95 -13.06
CA ARG A 52 -10.77 -8.42 -12.32
C ARG A 52 -10.58 -6.92 -12.15
N VAL A 53 -11.56 -6.14 -12.58
CA VAL A 53 -11.60 -4.69 -12.40
C VAL A 53 -12.82 -4.36 -11.55
N GLU A 54 -12.59 -3.76 -10.40
CA GLU A 54 -13.63 -3.35 -9.46
C GLU A 54 -13.67 -1.83 -9.34
N LEU A 55 -14.85 -1.26 -9.56
CA LEU A 55 -15.14 0.16 -9.31
C LEU A 55 -16.32 0.23 -8.36
N ASP A 56 -16.06 0.56 -7.10
CA ASP A 56 -17.07 0.57 -6.05
C ASP A 56 -17.84 -0.77 -6.01
N SER A 57 -19.14 -0.80 -6.34
CA SER A 57 -19.92 -2.04 -6.40
C SER A 57 -19.82 -2.77 -7.75
N LEU A 58 -19.33 -2.13 -8.81
CA LEU A 58 -19.22 -2.76 -10.13
C LEU A 58 -18.01 -3.70 -10.19
N THR A 59 -18.20 -4.91 -10.69
CA THR A 59 -17.11 -5.84 -11.00
C THR A 59 -17.14 -6.23 -12.48
N ILE A 60 -15.98 -6.21 -13.12
CA ILE A 60 -15.78 -6.68 -14.49
C ILE A 60 -14.70 -7.76 -14.46
N TRP A 61 -14.97 -8.91 -15.08
CA TRP A 61 -13.97 -9.96 -15.26
C TRP A 61 -13.63 -10.10 -16.73
N LEU A 62 -12.35 -9.93 -17.05
CA LEU A 62 -11.77 -10.13 -18.37
C LEU A 62 -11.03 -11.46 -18.38
N THR A 63 -11.75 -12.54 -18.68
CA THR A 63 -11.15 -13.88 -18.79
C THR A 63 -10.65 -14.08 -20.21
N GLY A 64 -9.34 -13.97 -20.42
CA GLY A 64 -8.76 -13.98 -21.76
C GLY A 64 -7.66 -15.01 -21.96
N LYS A 65 -7.56 -15.51 -23.20
CA LYS A 65 -6.39 -16.24 -23.73
C LYS A 65 -6.08 -15.66 -25.11
N GLU A 66 -4.84 -15.24 -25.32
CA GLU A 66 -4.41 -14.61 -26.59
C GLU A 66 -5.33 -13.45 -27.01
N SER A 67 -5.95 -13.52 -28.18
CA SER A 67 -6.84 -12.49 -28.75
C SER A 67 -8.33 -12.76 -28.48
N LEU A 68 -8.67 -13.68 -27.58
CA LEU A 68 -10.06 -13.99 -27.24
C LEU A 68 -10.32 -13.71 -25.76
N THR A 69 -11.31 -12.88 -25.49
CA THR A 69 -11.68 -12.50 -24.12
C THR A 69 -13.17 -12.64 -23.89
N LYS A 70 -13.52 -13.37 -22.83
CA LYS A 70 -14.86 -13.34 -22.23
C LYS A 70 -14.90 -12.17 -21.24
N ILE A 71 -15.88 -11.31 -21.40
CA ILE A 71 -16.15 -10.15 -20.54
C ILE A 71 -17.41 -10.47 -19.76
N ASP A 72 -17.26 -10.64 -18.46
CA ASP A 72 -18.34 -10.82 -17.51
C ASP A 72 -18.50 -9.55 -16.68
N LYS A 73 -19.73 -9.22 -16.26
CA LYS A 73 -20.02 -8.01 -15.47
C LYS A 73 -20.97 -8.35 -14.32
N GLY A 74 -20.83 -7.66 -13.21
CA GLY A 74 -21.52 -7.99 -11.98
C GLY A 74 -21.54 -6.86 -10.96
N TRP A 75 -22.26 -7.08 -9.87
CA TRP A 75 -22.40 -6.15 -8.75
C TRP A 75 -22.07 -6.85 -7.45
N ASP A 76 -21.31 -6.19 -6.59
CA ASP A 76 -20.91 -6.73 -5.28
C ASP A 76 -20.26 -8.12 -5.40
N GLY A 77 -19.54 -8.35 -6.50
CA GLY A 77 -18.92 -9.64 -6.83
C GLY A 77 -19.86 -10.70 -7.44
N GLU A 78 -21.16 -10.41 -7.59
CA GLU A 78 -22.14 -11.32 -8.18
C GLU A 78 -22.29 -11.09 -9.68
N LEU A 79 -22.14 -12.17 -10.47
CA LEU A 79 -22.23 -12.15 -11.93
C LEU A 79 -23.67 -11.88 -12.39
N VAL A 80 -23.82 -11.01 -13.38
CA VAL A 80 -25.05 -10.85 -14.15
C VAL A 80 -24.84 -11.46 -15.54
N GLU A 81 -25.28 -12.72 -15.72
CA GLU A 81 -25.02 -13.52 -16.95
C GLU A 81 -25.50 -12.82 -18.23
N GLU A 82 -26.56 -12.01 -18.14
CA GLU A 82 -27.15 -11.28 -19.25
C GLU A 82 -26.23 -10.20 -19.84
N LEU A 83 -25.19 -9.79 -19.08
CA LEU A 83 -24.20 -8.79 -19.48
C LEU A 83 -22.89 -9.40 -19.98
N SER A 84 -22.82 -10.73 -20.04
CA SER A 84 -21.67 -11.48 -20.54
C SER A 84 -21.55 -11.36 -22.05
N GLU A 85 -20.34 -11.09 -22.53
CA GLU A 85 -20.02 -11.02 -23.96
C GLU A 85 -18.66 -11.66 -24.25
N ILE A 86 -18.45 -12.10 -25.50
CA ILE A 86 -17.15 -12.60 -25.97
C ILE A 86 -16.66 -11.68 -27.08
N ARG A 87 -15.39 -11.28 -27.00
CA ARG A 87 -14.73 -10.43 -27.99
C ARG A 87 -13.46 -11.05 -28.52
N GLN A 88 -13.22 -10.87 -29.82
CA GLN A 88 -11.97 -11.18 -30.51
C GLN A 88 -10.98 -10.02 -30.32
N GLU A 89 -10.68 -9.71 -29.06
CA GLU A 89 -9.78 -8.65 -28.63
C GLU A 89 -9.02 -9.14 -27.39
N ASN A 90 -7.75 -8.74 -27.25
CA ASN A 90 -6.95 -9.14 -26.09
C ASN A 90 -7.46 -8.44 -24.82
N ARG A 91 -7.43 -9.13 -23.67
CA ARG A 91 -7.90 -8.60 -22.38
C ARG A 91 -7.22 -7.29 -21.96
N PHE A 92 -5.95 -7.08 -22.32
CA PHE A 92 -5.21 -5.86 -22.02
C PHE A 92 -5.70 -4.67 -22.88
N GLU A 93 -6.08 -4.91 -24.13
CA GLU A 93 -6.67 -3.89 -25.02
C GLU A 93 -8.05 -3.48 -24.51
N ILE A 94 -8.88 -4.46 -24.12
CA ILE A 94 -10.19 -4.23 -23.51
C ILE A 94 -10.04 -3.43 -22.21
N LEU A 95 -9.08 -3.81 -21.35
CA LEU A 95 -8.77 -3.08 -20.12
C LEU A 95 -8.39 -1.62 -20.42
N ASN A 96 -7.46 -1.39 -21.36
CA ASN A 96 -7.03 -0.04 -21.74
C ASN A 96 -8.22 0.80 -22.23
N ASN A 97 -9.06 0.23 -23.10
CA ASN A 97 -10.25 0.89 -23.62
C ASN A 97 -11.29 1.19 -22.53
N PHE A 98 -11.46 0.28 -21.57
CA PHE A 98 -12.29 0.50 -20.40
C PHE A 98 -11.76 1.66 -19.54
N LEU A 99 -10.47 1.65 -19.21
CA LEU A 99 -9.84 2.73 -18.43
C LEU A 99 -9.94 4.09 -19.14
N LYS A 100 -9.77 4.13 -20.47
CA LYS A 100 -10.02 5.35 -21.27
C LYS A 100 -11.45 5.88 -21.10
N SER A 101 -12.43 4.97 -21.05
CA SER A 101 -13.85 5.34 -20.97
C SER A 101 -14.26 5.93 -19.62
N ILE A 102 -13.53 5.60 -18.55
CA ILE A 102 -13.75 6.15 -17.20
C ILE A 102 -12.78 7.30 -16.86
N SER A 103 -11.89 7.65 -17.78
CA SER A 103 -10.93 8.74 -17.59
C SER A 103 -11.55 10.08 -17.97
N HIS A 104 -11.22 11.13 -17.21
CA HIS A 104 -11.55 12.51 -17.52
C HIS A 104 -10.26 13.33 -17.65
N ASP A 105 -10.14 14.14 -18.71
CA ASP A 105 -8.91 14.86 -19.06
C ASP A 105 -7.66 13.96 -19.05
N GLY A 106 -7.83 12.71 -19.49
CA GLY A 106 -6.76 11.72 -19.56
C GLY A 106 -6.32 11.13 -18.21
N CYS A 107 -7.05 11.39 -17.11
CA CYS A 107 -6.76 10.86 -15.78
C CYS A 107 -7.98 10.14 -15.18
N ILE A 108 -7.73 9.14 -14.35
CA ILE A 108 -8.77 8.43 -13.59
C ILE A 108 -8.93 9.13 -12.24
N GLN A 109 -10.12 9.67 -11.96
CA GLN A 109 -10.40 10.34 -10.68
C GLN A 109 -10.96 9.32 -9.68
N ALA A 110 -10.17 8.96 -8.67
CA ALA A 110 -10.55 8.00 -7.64
C ALA A 110 -10.05 8.43 -6.25
N ASP A 111 -10.72 8.05 -5.16
CA ASP A 111 -10.15 8.23 -3.82
C ASP A 111 -9.01 7.24 -3.56
N THR A 112 -9.25 5.98 -3.91
CA THR A 112 -8.32 4.86 -3.70
C THR A 112 -8.11 4.07 -4.99
N VAL A 113 -6.85 3.73 -5.27
CA VAL A 113 -6.46 2.87 -6.40
C VAL A 113 -5.57 1.75 -5.90
N GLU A 114 -5.90 0.51 -6.26
CA GLU A 114 -5.14 -0.68 -5.92
C GLU A 114 -4.85 -1.53 -7.16
N VAL A 115 -3.62 -2.01 -7.28
CA VAL A 115 -3.20 -2.97 -8.30
C VAL A 115 -2.59 -4.17 -7.59
N VAL A 116 -3.13 -5.36 -7.87
CA VAL A 116 -2.79 -6.59 -7.15
C VAL A 116 -2.45 -7.71 -8.12
N GLY A 117 -1.29 -8.34 -7.92
CA GLY A 117 -0.91 -9.56 -8.66
C GLY A 117 -0.58 -9.35 -10.14
N ALA A 118 -0.37 -8.09 -10.58
CA ALA A 118 -0.21 -7.77 -11.99
C ALA A 118 1.10 -8.32 -12.57
N THR A 119 1.01 -9.05 -13.68
CA THR A 119 2.15 -9.64 -14.41
C THR A 119 2.35 -9.02 -15.80
N PHE A 120 1.79 -7.83 -16.01
CA PHE A 120 1.80 -7.10 -17.29
C PHE A 120 2.11 -5.62 -17.05
N ALA A 121 2.52 -4.92 -18.10
CA ALA A 121 2.72 -3.48 -18.10
C ALA A 121 1.41 -2.72 -17.82
N PRO A 122 1.43 -1.56 -17.14
CA PRO A 122 0.24 -0.74 -16.96
C PRO A 122 -0.36 -0.34 -18.32
N PRO A 123 -1.70 -0.36 -18.47
CA PRO A 123 -2.34 0.18 -19.66
C PRO A 123 -2.02 1.67 -19.84
N ASP A 124 -1.88 2.16 -21.09
CA ASP A 124 -1.57 3.58 -21.37
C ASP A 124 -2.52 4.58 -20.69
N ALA A 125 -3.77 4.17 -20.51
CA ALA A 125 -4.81 4.99 -19.89
C ALA A 125 -4.80 4.96 -18.36
N PHE A 126 -3.95 4.13 -17.74
CA PHE A 126 -3.82 4.05 -16.30
C PHE A 126 -3.02 5.25 -15.76
N LYS A 127 -3.74 6.35 -15.50
CA LYS A 127 -3.18 7.58 -14.94
C LYS A 127 -4.02 8.03 -13.76
N PRO A 128 -3.86 7.38 -12.60
CA PRO A 128 -4.71 7.65 -11.45
C PRO A 128 -4.39 9.02 -10.83
N ASN A 129 -5.43 9.78 -10.51
CA ASN A 129 -5.37 10.91 -9.60
C ASN A 129 -6.12 10.52 -8.32
N CYS A 130 -5.37 10.08 -7.30
CA CYS A 130 -5.92 9.54 -6.06
C CYS A 130 -5.11 9.96 -4.84
N GLU A 131 -5.69 9.82 -3.65
CA GLU A 131 -4.99 10.10 -2.38
C GLU A 131 -4.42 8.84 -1.74
N ASN A 132 -4.96 7.67 -2.11
CA ASN A 132 -4.56 6.36 -1.60
C ASN A 132 -4.15 5.45 -2.75
N LEU A 133 -2.90 5.00 -2.76
CA LEU A 133 -2.37 4.11 -3.77
C LEU A 133 -1.77 2.86 -3.13
N LYS A 134 -2.10 1.69 -3.68
CA LYS A 134 -1.46 0.42 -3.32
C LYS A 134 -1.05 -0.37 -4.56
N LEU A 135 0.20 -0.78 -4.62
CA LEU A 135 0.73 -1.77 -5.55
C LEU A 135 1.15 -3.00 -4.74
N ALA A 136 0.49 -4.14 -4.94
CA ALA A 136 0.75 -5.36 -4.19
C ALA A 136 0.98 -6.54 -5.12
N ASP A 137 1.97 -7.37 -4.81
CA ASP A 137 2.30 -8.58 -5.59
C ASP A 137 2.47 -8.31 -7.10
N VAL A 138 2.91 -7.10 -7.47
CA VAL A 138 3.21 -6.75 -8.86
C VAL A 138 4.55 -7.38 -9.23
N GLN A 139 4.61 -8.04 -10.38
CA GLN A 139 5.83 -8.69 -10.82
C GLN A 139 6.98 -7.71 -11.01
N GLN A 140 8.18 -8.18 -10.70
CA GLN A 140 9.40 -7.39 -10.74
C GLN A 140 9.63 -6.75 -12.12
N GLU A 141 9.31 -7.48 -13.19
CA GLU A 141 9.52 -7.08 -14.58
C GLU A 141 8.70 -5.84 -14.97
N CYS A 142 7.55 -5.60 -14.35
CA CYS A 142 6.66 -4.48 -14.67
C CYS A 142 6.47 -3.48 -13.51
N LEU A 143 7.02 -3.74 -12.31
CA LEU A 143 6.83 -2.89 -11.14
C LEU A 143 7.23 -1.43 -11.39
N LEU A 144 8.38 -1.19 -12.04
CA LEU A 144 8.84 0.19 -12.31
C LEU A 144 7.88 0.95 -13.24
N GLU A 145 7.28 0.27 -14.21
CA GLU A 145 6.30 0.86 -15.12
C GLU A 145 5.02 1.22 -14.35
N TRP A 146 4.53 0.32 -13.49
CA TRP A 146 3.39 0.59 -12.62
C TRP A 146 3.62 1.77 -11.67
N ILE A 147 4.80 1.84 -11.03
CA ILE A 147 5.17 3.00 -10.19
C ILE A 147 5.18 4.28 -11.02
N THR A 148 5.80 4.25 -12.21
CA THR A 148 5.91 5.43 -13.08
C THR A 148 4.54 5.93 -13.53
N SER A 149 3.66 5.02 -13.96
CA SER A 149 2.31 5.35 -14.41
C SER A 149 1.46 5.90 -13.25
N SER A 150 1.58 5.32 -12.05
CA SER A 150 0.83 5.76 -10.88
C SER A 150 1.25 7.14 -10.36
N LEU A 151 2.51 7.52 -10.56
CA LEU A 151 3.07 8.79 -10.08
C LEU A 151 3.08 9.91 -11.14
N GLN A 152 2.49 9.65 -12.32
CA GLN A 152 2.52 10.61 -13.44
C GLN A 152 1.72 11.89 -13.15
N VAL A 153 0.62 11.77 -12.42
CA VAL A 153 -0.33 12.87 -12.17
C VAL A 153 -0.11 13.52 -10.81
N ARG A 154 0.24 12.72 -9.79
CA ARG A 154 0.29 13.15 -8.40
C ARG A 154 1.45 12.49 -7.66
N ARG A 155 2.06 13.25 -6.74
CA ARG A 155 3.16 12.80 -5.84
C ARG A 155 2.87 13.06 -4.36
N GLU A 156 1.66 13.49 -4.03
CA GLU A 156 1.23 13.81 -2.67
C GLU A 156 0.10 12.86 -2.27
N PHE A 157 0.35 11.96 -1.33
CA PHE A 157 -0.59 10.90 -0.93
C PHE A 157 -0.92 11.00 0.56
N LYS A 158 -2.10 10.52 0.94
CA LYS A 158 -2.39 10.18 2.34
C LYS A 158 -1.80 8.82 2.66
N ASN A 159 -2.12 7.83 1.82
CA ASN A 159 -1.70 6.45 1.98
C ASN A 159 -0.97 5.98 0.71
N PHE A 160 0.25 5.47 0.85
CA PHE A 160 1.05 4.96 -0.26
C PHE A 160 1.70 3.63 0.12
N GLU A 161 1.38 2.60 -0.65
CA GLU A 161 1.85 1.24 -0.41
C GLU A 161 2.48 0.61 -1.67
N ILE A 162 3.70 0.08 -1.52
CA ILE A 162 4.33 -0.88 -2.41
C ILE A 162 4.61 -2.14 -1.58
N ASP A 163 3.76 -3.13 -1.73
CA ASP A 163 3.74 -4.40 -1.00
C ASP A 163 4.20 -5.52 -1.96
N CYS A 164 5.44 -5.43 -2.42
CA CYS A 164 6.02 -6.33 -3.41
C CYS A 164 7.28 -6.97 -2.81
N TRP A 165 7.11 -8.15 -2.23
CA TRP A 165 8.18 -8.88 -1.55
C TRP A 165 9.23 -9.41 -2.53
N SER A 166 10.48 -9.47 -2.08
CA SER A 166 11.61 -10.05 -2.83
C SER A 166 11.91 -9.38 -4.18
N VAL A 167 11.43 -8.14 -4.38
CA VAL A 167 11.72 -7.38 -5.60
C VAL A 167 12.98 -6.55 -5.43
N GLU A 168 13.97 -6.82 -6.27
CA GLU A 168 15.25 -6.09 -6.33
C GLU A 168 15.26 -5.13 -7.52
N VAL A 169 14.50 -4.03 -7.41
CA VAL A 169 14.50 -2.98 -8.45
C VAL A 169 14.84 -1.61 -7.85
N PRO A 170 15.63 -0.78 -8.55
CA PRO A 170 16.02 0.53 -8.06
C PRO A 170 14.86 1.52 -8.16
N ILE A 171 13.95 1.50 -7.17
CA ILE A 171 12.76 2.37 -7.17
C ILE A 171 13.06 3.83 -6.83
N ARG A 172 14.22 4.11 -6.22
CA ARG A 172 14.59 5.45 -5.71
C ARG A 172 14.30 6.60 -6.69
N PRO A 173 14.72 6.53 -7.98
CA PRO A 173 14.50 7.64 -8.92
C PRO A 173 13.02 7.96 -9.16
N PHE A 174 12.15 6.97 -8.96
CA PHE A 174 10.71 7.11 -9.20
C PHE A 174 9.99 7.68 -7.99
N ILE A 175 10.37 7.24 -6.78
CA ILE A 175 9.74 7.67 -5.52
C ILE A 175 10.35 8.94 -4.91
N GLN A 176 11.40 9.51 -5.51
CA GLN A 176 12.01 10.74 -5.03
C GLN A 176 10.99 11.90 -5.00
N GLY A 177 10.95 12.66 -3.89
CA GLY A 177 10.04 13.79 -3.73
C GLY A 177 8.58 13.40 -3.48
N LEU A 178 8.30 12.12 -3.22
CA LEU A 178 7.00 11.66 -2.74
C LEU A 178 6.71 12.30 -1.37
N LYS A 179 5.50 12.85 -1.19
CA LYS A 179 5.01 13.32 0.10
C LYS A 179 3.88 12.42 0.55
N VAL A 180 4.00 11.88 1.77
CA VAL A 180 3.01 10.96 2.35
C VAL A 180 2.70 11.38 3.77
N SER A 181 1.43 11.60 4.08
CA SER A 181 0.99 12.24 5.32
C SER A 181 0.40 11.30 6.38
N GLU A 182 -0.15 10.14 5.99
CA GLU A 182 -0.80 9.21 6.94
C GLU A 182 -0.07 7.87 7.03
N HIS A 183 0.03 7.12 5.92
CA HIS A 183 0.62 5.78 5.86
C HIS A 183 1.60 5.61 4.69
N LEU A 184 2.82 5.20 4.99
CA LEU A 184 3.82 4.84 3.98
C LEU A 184 4.34 3.43 4.22
N LYS A 185 4.11 2.52 3.27
CA LYS A 185 4.68 1.17 3.29
C LYS A 185 5.38 0.89 1.97
N ILE A 186 6.68 0.63 2.00
CA ILE A 186 7.46 0.19 0.84
C ILE A 186 8.30 -1.01 1.27
N GLN A 187 7.94 -2.20 0.79
CA GLN A 187 8.57 -3.48 1.14
C GLN A 187 9.58 -3.96 0.09
N CYS A 188 10.39 -3.03 -0.40
CA CYS A 188 11.57 -3.29 -1.21
C CYS A 188 12.65 -2.23 -0.89
N GLU A 189 13.87 -2.46 -1.35
CA GLU A 189 14.98 -1.54 -1.09
C GLU A 189 14.74 -0.18 -1.76
N THR A 190 14.63 0.86 -0.93
CA THR A 190 14.21 2.20 -1.38
C THR A 190 15.36 3.10 -1.80
N GLY A 191 16.59 2.83 -1.35
CA GLY A 191 17.72 3.75 -1.46
C GLY A 191 17.49 5.12 -0.80
N MET A 192 16.53 5.20 0.13
CA MET A 192 16.15 6.42 0.82
C MET A 192 17.27 6.85 1.79
N THR A 193 17.60 8.14 1.80
CA THR A 193 18.61 8.71 2.69
C THR A 193 18.03 9.20 4.01
N ASP A 194 18.91 9.46 4.98
CA ASP A 194 18.58 10.12 6.26
C ASP A 194 17.73 11.39 6.09
N VAL A 195 18.08 12.24 5.10
CA VAL A 195 17.38 13.51 4.84
C VAL A 195 15.97 13.27 4.31
N GLU A 196 15.82 12.29 3.42
CA GLU A 196 14.51 11.91 2.88
C GLU A 196 13.63 11.30 3.98
N LEU A 197 14.20 10.46 4.85
CA LEU A 197 13.52 9.88 6.01
C LEU A 197 13.00 10.95 6.98
N GLU A 198 13.81 11.97 7.27
CA GLU A 198 13.44 13.07 8.18
C GLU A 198 12.24 13.85 7.65
N GLY A 199 12.18 14.04 6.32
CA GLY A 199 11.12 14.75 5.60
C GLY A 199 9.77 14.03 5.53
N ILE A 200 9.69 12.74 5.89
CA ILE A 200 8.43 11.99 5.88
C ILE A 200 7.52 12.44 7.04
N GLU A 201 6.30 12.82 6.68
CA GLU A 201 5.25 13.24 7.61
C GLU A 201 4.51 12.06 8.25
N ALA A 202 4.13 11.05 7.46
CA ALA A 202 3.43 9.85 7.92
C ALA A 202 4.19 9.15 9.04
N MET A 203 3.61 8.98 10.23
CA MET A 203 4.21 8.26 11.36
C MET A 203 4.03 6.75 11.24
N ASP A 204 2.96 6.29 10.59
CA ASP A 204 2.80 4.91 10.18
C ASP A 204 3.70 4.63 8.97
N LEU A 205 4.83 3.98 9.23
CA LEU A 205 5.95 3.90 8.31
C LEU A 205 6.52 2.49 8.29
N THR A 206 6.65 1.91 7.10
CA THR A 206 7.40 0.68 6.84
C THR A 206 8.30 0.90 5.63
N ILE A 207 9.61 0.89 5.82
CA ILE A 207 10.59 1.09 4.74
C ILE A 207 11.83 0.19 4.90
N SER A 208 12.51 -0.08 3.80
CA SER A 208 13.86 -0.66 3.79
C SER A 208 14.82 0.31 3.11
N SER A 209 15.91 0.70 3.78
CA SER A 209 17.05 1.26 3.08
C SER A 209 18.41 1.03 3.71
N ASP A 210 19.36 0.61 2.87
CA ASP A 210 20.78 0.55 3.21
C ASP A 210 21.45 1.94 3.30
N GLU A 211 20.79 2.99 2.80
CA GLU A 211 21.29 4.37 2.86
C GLU A 211 20.84 5.12 4.13
N ILE A 212 19.99 4.50 4.95
CA ILE A 212 19.61 5.02 6.26
C ILE A 212 20.69 4.66 7.27
N THR A 213 21.07 5.61 8.12
CA THR A 213 21.97 5.35 9.23
C THR A 213 21.21 4.92 10.49
N PRO A 214 21.82 4.12 11.38
CA PRO A 214 21.25 3.83 12.69
C PRO A 214 20.89 5.09 13.49
N LYS A 215 21.65 6.18 13.29
CA LYS A 215 21.39 7.47 13.93
C LYS A 215 20.10 8.09 13.42
N ALA A 216 19.85 8.07 12.10
CA ALA A 216 18.60 8.57 11.55
C ALA A 216 17.42 7.68 11.94
N ALA A 217 17.60 6.35 11.95
CA ALA A 217 16.58 5.43 12.45
C ALA A 217 16.22 5.70 13.92
N LYS A 218 17.20 6.00 14.78
CA LYS A 218 16.96 6.46 16.16
C LYS A 218 16.15 7.75 16.22
N ILE A 219 16.55 8.79 15.49
CA ILE A 219 15.82 10.07 15.45
C ILE A 219 14.37 9.83 15.01
N ARG A 220 14.19 8.93 14.03
CA ARG A 220 12.88 8.56 13.53
C ARG A 220 12.03 7.80 14.56
N LEU A 221 12.64 6.90 15.33
CA LEU A 221 12.00 6.23 16.46
C LEU A 221 11.56 7.22 17.55
N GLU A 222 12.43 8.17 17.92
CA GLU A 222 12.10 9.24 18.87
C GLU A 222 10.92 10.10 18.36
N LYS A 223 10.92 10.43 17.06
CA LYS A 223 9.82 11.14 16.39
C LYS A 223 8.51 10.33 16.44
N PHE A 224 8.56 9.02 16.15
CA PHE A 224 7.41 8.14 16.23
C PHE A 224 6.85 8.04 17.66
N LEU A 225 7.68 7.87 18.69
CA LEU A 225 7.20 7.83 20.07
C LEU A 225 6.56 9.16 20.50
N LYS A 226 7.01 10.28 19.93
CA LYS A 226 6.46 11.61 20.23
C LYS A 226 5.17 11.94 19.49
N PHE A 227 5.06 11.56 18.21
CA PHE A 227 4.00 12.00 17.31
C PHE A 227 3.10 10.87 16.78
N GLY A 228 3.48 9.61 16.99
CA GLY A 228 2.71 8.46 16.55
C GLY A 228 1.39 8.33 17.30
N LYS A 229 0.37 7.84 16.59
CA LYS A 229 -0.96 7.52 17.13
C LYS A 229 -1.07 6.04 17.49
N ARG A 230 -2.14 5.69 18.23
CA ARG A 230 -2.31 4.36 18.85
C ARG A 230 -2.23 3.18 17.88
N HIS A 231 -2.69 3.33 16.65
CA HIS A 231 -2.76 2.23 15.68
C HIS A 231 -1.68 2.33 14.59
N GLU A 232 -0.74 3.26 14.72
CA GLU A 232 0.36 3.43 13.78
C GLU A 232 1.54 2.55 14.20
N LYS A 233 2.36 2.15 13.23
CA LYS A 233 3.57 1.37 13.47
C LYS A 233 4.78 2.01 12.80
N LEU A 234 5.94 1.81 13.38
CA LEU A 234 7.22 2.12 12.77
C LEU A 234 7.96 0.82 12.48
N GLU A 235 8.39 0.65 11.24
CA GLU A 235 9.28 -0.40 10.81
C GLU A 235 10.33 0.14 9.84
N ILE A 236 11.60 0.03 10.22
CA ILE A 236 12.74 0.44 9.38
C ILE A 236 13.67 -0.75 9.28
N ARG A 237 13.91 -1.22 8.07
CA ARG A 237 15.04 -2.12 7.78
C ARG A 237 16.20 -1.28 7.23
N THR A 238 17.40 -1.52 7.75
CA THR A 238 18.59 -0.74 7.38
C THR A 238 19.87 -1.52 7.66
N VAL A 239 21.04 -0.93 7.40
CA VAL A 239 22.33 -1.59 7.61
C VAL A 239 22.53 -1.94 9.09
N HIS A 240 23.13 -3.09 9.36
CA HIS A 240 23.60 -3.49 10.67
C HIS A 240 25.10 -3.14 10.79
N PRO A 241 25.47 -2.11 11.58
CA PRO A 241 26.88 -1.78 11.80
C PRO A 241 27.57 -2.81 12.70
N GLN A 242 28.88 -2.97 12.49
CA GLN A 242 29.71 -3.76 13.38
C GLN A 242 29.64 -3.22 14.82
N PHE A 243 29.44 -4.12 15.79
CA PHE A 243 29.36 -3.82 17.23
C PHE A 243 28.12 -3.03 17.67
N PHE A 244 27.11 -2.92 16.83
CA PHE A 244 25.84 -2.28 17.19
C PHE A 244 25.14 -3.01 18.33
N ASP A 245 24.65 -2.25 19.30
CA ASP A 245 23.85 -2.76 20.43
C ASP A 245 22.59 -1.91 20.53
N ALA A 246 21.43 -2.52 20.28
CA ALA A 246 20.17 -1.80 20.21
C ALA A 246 19.86 -1.04 21.52
N LYS A 247 20.19 -1.61 22.68
CA LYS A 247 19.93 -0.99 23.97
C LYS A 247 20.80 0.25 24.18
N ARG A 248 22.08 0.16 23.84
CA ARG A 248 23.05 1.26 23.98
C ARG A 248 22.81 2.35 22.93
N ASP A 249 22.56 1.95 21.68
CA ASP A 249 22.65 2.85 20.54
C ASP A 249 21.30 3.48 20.20
N LEU A 250 20.17 2.76 20.33
CA LEU A 250 18.84 3.28 19.98
C LEU A 250 18.11 3.97 21.13
N PHE A 251 18.23 3.47 22.35
CA PHE A 251 17.43 4.00 23.45
C PHE A 251 18.02 5.28 24.03
N SER A 252 17.15 6.21 24.40
CA SER A 252 17.53 7.38 25.20
C SER A 252 17.66 6.96 26.67
N GLU A 253 18.56 7.59 27.43
CA GLU A 253 18.85 7.22 28.84
C GLU A 253 17.63 7.30 29.76
N ASN A 254 16.66 8.15 29.42
CA ASN A 254 15.45 8.36 30.21
C ASN A 254 14.38 7.29 29.99
N TRP A 255 14.53 6.43 28.99
CA TRP A 255 13.52 5.43 28.65
C TRP A 255 13.55 4.24 29.60
N ILE A 256 12.36 3.87 30.08
CA ILE A 256 12.19 2.67 30.90
C ILE A 256 11.86 1.50 29.98
N VAL A 257 12.85 0.66 29.71
CA VAL A 257 12.73 -0.49 28.80
C VAL A 257 12.90 -1.82 29.56
N LYS A 258 12.16 -2.85 29.13
CA LYS A 258 12.36 -4.23 29.62
C LYS A 258 12.54 -5.16 28.44
N LYS A 259 13.66 -5.89 28.45
CA LYS A 259 13.92 -6.97 27.51
C LYS A 259 13.06 -8.19 27.88
N ILE A 260 12.50 -8.87 26.88
CA ILE A 260 11.84 -10.15 27.02
C ILE A 260 12.90 -11.21 26.72
N PRO A 261 13.18 -12.16 27.64
CA PRO A 261 14.13 -13.22 27.37
C PRO A 261 13.70 -14.06 26.15
N GLN A 262 14.62 -14.28 25.22
CA GLN A 262 14.45 -15.26 24.15
C GLN A 262 15.44 -16.42 24.34
N ASP A 263 15.08 -17.59 23.81
CA ASP A 263 15.92 -18.80 23.88
C ASP A 263 17.16 -18.69 22.98
N TYR A 264 17.10 -17.86 21.93
CA TYR A 264 18.18 -17.58 20.97
C TYR A 264 18.18 -16.08 20.66
N GLU A 265 19.29 -15.39 20.95
CA GLU A 265 19.50 -13.98 20.61
C GLU A 265 20.93 -13.80 20.12
N GLU A 266 21.10 -13.04 19.04
CA GLU A 266 22.40 -12.54 18.67
C GLU A 266 22.83 -11.41 19.63
N GLY A 267 24.14 -11.31 19.88
CA GLY A 267 24.66 -10.29 20.77
C GLY A 267 24.38 -8.89 20.24
N GLY A 268 23.56 -8.12 20.97
CA GLY A 268 23.19 -6.74 20.64
C GLY A 268 21.71 -6.57 20.28
N GLU A 269 21.01 -7.66 19.94
CA GLU A 269 19.56 -7.62 19.65
C GLU A 269 18.75 -7.22 20.88
N PHE A 270 17.58 -6.64 20.64
CA PHE A 270 16.64 -6.30 21.70
C PHE A 270 15.21 -6.57 21.28
N ILE A 271 14.58 -7.55 21.91
CA ILE A 271 13.14 -7.78 21.83
C ILE A 271 12.54 -7.45 23.20
N GLY A 272 11.57 -6.55 23.26
CA GLY A 272 11.06 -6.11 24.53
C GLY A 272 9.96 -5.05 24.45
N LYS A 273 9.88 -4.25 25.51
CA LYS A 273 8.87 -3.21 25.66
C LYS A 273 9.46 -1.92 26.19
N ILE A 274 8.96 -0.80 25.69
CA ILE A 274 9.20 0.55 26.20
C ILE A 274 7.97 0.94 27.04
N PHE A 275 8.17 1.13 28.35
CA PHE A 275 7.08 1.37 29.29
C PHE A 275 6.76 2.85 29.48
N SER A 276 7.79 3.69 29.54
CA SER A 276 7.67 5.12 29.82
C SER A 276 9.00 5.83 29.56
N GLY A 277 9.05 7.14 29.82
CA GLY A 277 10.24 7.97 29.64
C GLY A 277 10.27 8.72 28.30
N PHE A 278 9.22 8.58 27.49
CA PHE A 278 8.95 9.37 26.30
C PHE A 278 7.69 10.22 26.50
N GLU A 279 7.63 11.37 25.83
CA GLU A 279 6.49 12.28 25.83
C GLU A 279 5.80 12.22 24.47
N ASN A 280 4.56 11.75 24.45
CA ASN A 280 3.74 11.70 23.24
C ASN A 280 2.70 12.83 23.25
N ILE A 281 2.61 13.60 22.15
CA ILE A 281 1.74 14.78 22.07
C ILE A 281 0.24 14.44 22.05
N HIS A 282 -0.11 13.19 21.75
CA HIS A 282 -1.48 12.69 21.76
C HIS A 282 -1.88 12.08 23.12
N GLY A 283 -1.01 12.19 24.14
CA GLY A 283 -1.24 11.66 25.48
C GLY A 283 -1.14 10.14 25.56
N ILE A 284 -0.57 9.48 24.54
CA ILE A 284 -0.35 8.04 24.54
C ILE A 284 0.80 7.73 25.51
N GLN A 285 0.48 6.99 26.57
CA GLN A 285 1.43 6.50 27.57
C GLN A 285 1.32 4.97 27.70
N ASP A 286 0.63 4.34 26.74
CA ASP A 286 0.57 2.90 26.61
C ASP A 286 1.97 2.33 26.41
N THR A 287 2.19 1.11 26.88
CA THR A 287 3.44 0.38 26.63
C THR A 287 3.61 0.18 25.14
N CYS A 288 4.79 0.44 24.60
CA CYS A 288 5.12 0.09 23.22
C CYS A 288 5.84 -1.24 23.19
N GLU A 289 5.49 -2.09 22.24
CA GLU A 289 6.35 -3.20 21.84
C GLU A 289 7.49 -2.67 20.97
N PHE A 290 8.65 -3.28 21.11
CA PHE A 290 9.84 -2.91 20.37
C PHE A 290 10.65 -4.17 20.05
N SER A 291 11.11 -4.26 18.80
CA SER A 291 12.15 -5.22 18.42
C SER A 291 13.24 -4.54 17.60
N CYS A 292 14.47 -4.95 17.87
CA CYS A 292 15.61 -4.74 17.00
C CYS A 292 16.26 -6.10 16.74
N ASP A 293 16.05 -6.58 15.52
CA ASP A 293 16.39 -7.93 15.06
C ASP A 293 17.48 -7.84 13.98
N TYR A 294 18.42 -8.78 13.98
CA TYR A 294 19.55 -8.80 13.04
C TYR A 294 19.37 -9.88 11.95
N TYR A 295 19.77 -9.54 10.73
CA TYR A 295 19.68 -10.38 9.55
C TYR A 295 20.95 -10.24 8.71
N GLY A 296 22.05 -10.82 9.20
CA GLY A 296 23.36 -10.65 8.59
C GLY A 296 23.81 -9.18 8.65
N ASP A 297 24.00 -8.58 7.47
CA ASP A 297 24.43 -7.18 7.33
C ASP A 297 23.28 -6.16 7.42
N ALA A 298 22.05 -6.64 7.68
CA ALA A 298 20.87 -5.80 7.88
C ALA A 298 20.32 -5.92 9.30
N MET A 299 19.68 -4.87 9.79
CA MET A 299 18.88 -4.88 11.01
C MET A 299 17.47 -4.36 10.73
N ARG A 300 16.51 -4.81 11.53
CA ARG A 300 15.13 -4.33 11.53
C ARG A 300 14.86 -3.64 12.86
N ILE A 301 14.29 -2.46 12.81
CA ILE A 301 13.78 -1.72 13.98
C ILE A 301 12.27 -1.66 13.84
N PHE A 302 11.56 -2.18 14.83
CA PHE A 302 10.10 -2.18 14.89
C PHE A 302 9.61 -1.57 16.19
N CYS A 303 8.57 -0.73 16.11
CA CYS A 303 7.88 -0.19 17.26
C CYS A 303 6.40 0.03 16.97
N ALA A 304 5.54 -0.40 17.90
CA ALA A 304 4.11 -0.15 17.85
C ALA A 304 3.55 -0.06 19.28
N VAL A 305 2.36 0.55 19.43
CA VAL A 305 1.67 0.50 20.73
C VAL A 305 1.22 -0.93 20.98
N TYR A 306 1.55 -1.45 22.17
CA TYR A 306 1.20 -2.81 22.55
C TYR A 306 -0.30 -2.92 22.82
N GLU A 307 -1.01 -3.58 21.92
CA GLU A 307 -2.40 -3.96 22.16
C GLU A 307 -2.45 -5.29 22.92
N LYS A 308 -2.98 -5.28 24.14
CA LYS A 308 -3.25 -6.53 24.87
C LYS A 308 -4.23 -7.38 24.06
N SER A 309 -3.82 -8.59 23.70
CA SER A 309 -4.70 -9.59 23.11
C SER A 309 -5.98 -9.71 23.95
N LYS A 310 -7.14 -9.51 23.30
CA LYS A 310 -8.46 -9.72 23.89
C LYS A 310 -8.85 -11.20 23.92
N THR A 311 -8.06 -12.07 23.30
CA THR A 311 -8.29 -13.50 23.29
C THR A 311 -7.93 -14.06 24.66
N PRO A 312 -8.88 -14.66 25.41
CA PRO A 312 -8.56 -15.34 26.66
C PRO A 312 -7.51 -16.41 26.36
N MET A 313 -6.42 -16.45 27.11
CA MET A 313 -5.50 -17.59 27.06
C MET A 313 -6.29 -18.83 27.47
N THR A 314 -6.57 -19.72 26.51
CA THR A 314 -7.02 -21.08 26.80
C THR A 314 -5.84 -21.82 27.40
N LEU A 315 -5.79 -21.89 28.73
CA LEU A 315 -4.88 -22.79 29.43
C LEU A 315 -5.34 -24.22 29.10
N TYR A 316 -4.58 -24.92 28.27
CA TYR A 316 -4.76 -26.36 28.13
C TYR A 316 -4.35 -27.02 29.45
N PRO A 317 -5.23 -27.77 30.13
CA PRO A 317 -4.84 -28.54 31.29
C PRO A 317 -3.88 -29.64 30.82
N PHE A 318 -2.70 -29.67 31.44
CA PHE A 318 -1.78 -30.82 31.40
C PHE A 318 -2.32 -31.96 32.24
#